data_AF-A0A527VQ31-F1
#
_entry.id   AF-A0A527VQ31-F1
#
_cell.length_a   1.000
_cell.length_b   1.000
_cell.length_c   1.000
_cell.angle_alpha   90.00
_cell.angle_beta   90.00
_cell.angle_gamma   90.00
#
_symmetry.space_group_name_H-M   'P 1'
#
loop_
_entity.id
_entity.type
_entity.pdbx_description
1 polymer ?
#
loop_
_entity_poly.entity_id
_entity_poly.type
_entity_poly.pdbx_seq_one_letter_code
_entity_poly.pdbx_strand_id
1 'polypeptide(L)'
;DDDYYTFLEQPPVERVQRLYSIDEVKRSARVRDIARRIDLDTLNFDFGSATISDTEVQKLDGVASAMEKLLKKNPAETFLIEGHTDAVGTPEANLALSDRRAEAVAEALTNAFGI
;
A
#
# COMPACT_ATOMS: atom_id res chain seq x y z
N ASP A 1 -4.14 15.94 7.29
CA ASP A 1 -3.36 16.03 6.04
C ASP A 1 -4.21 15.68 4.83
N ASP A 2 -4.55 16.69 4.02
CA ASP A 2 -5.23 16.49 2.72
C ASP A 2 -4.24 16.13 1.59
N ASP A 3 -2.94 16.05 1.89
CA ASP A 3 -1.88 15.83 0.91
C ASP A 3 -1.96 14.43 0.29
N TYR A 4 -2.23 13.39 1.09
CA TYR A 4 -2.40 12.01 0.58
C TYR A 4 -3.59 11.91 -0.37
N TYR A 5 -4.74 12.49 0.00
CA TYR A 5 -5.93 12.49 -0.84
C TYR A 5 -5.69 13.26 -2.14
N THR A 6 -5.15 14.48 -2.04
CA THR A 6 -4.85 15.33 -3.19
C THR A 6 -3.87 14.65 -4.15
N PHE A 7 -2.89 13.90 -3.63
CA PHE A 7 -1.94 13.16 -4.43
C PHE A 7 -2.56 11.96 -5.15
N LEU A 8 -3.32 11.14 -4.42
CA LEU A 8 -3.92 9.90 -4.95
C LEU A 8 -5.09 10.14 -5.90
N GLU A 9 -5.83 11.24 -5.75
CA GLU A 9 -6.94 11.60 -6.66
C GLU A 9 -6.45 12.07 -8.04
N GLN A 10 -5.17 12.45 -8.16
CA GLN A 10 -4.63 12.90 -9.44
C GLN A 10 -4.65 11.79 -10.49
N PRO A 11 -4.72 12.16 -11.79
CA PRO A 11 -4.59 11.18 -12.86
C PRO A 11 -3.32 10.31 -12.72
N PRO A 12 -3.36 9.09 -13.27
CA PRO A 12 -2.20 8.22 -13.39
C PRO A 12 -0.96 8.94 -13.93
N VAL A 13 0.23 8.49 -13.50
CA VAL A 13 1.51 9.10 -13.85
C VAL A 13 1.77 9.00 -15.36
N GLU A 14 1.32 7.90 -15.97
CA GLU A 14 1.30 7.69 -17.42
C GLU A 14 -0.13 7.44 -17.91
N ARG A 15 -0.40 7.69 -19.20
CA ARG A 15 -1.72 7.36 -19.77
C ARG A 15 -1.90 5.84 -19.82
N VAL A 16 -3.01 5.36 -19.26
CA VAL A 16 -3.43 3.96 -19.37
C VAL A 16 -3.76 3.64 -20.83
N GLN A 17 -2.95 2.79 -21.47
CA GLN A 17 -3.12 2.43 -22.89
C GLN A 17 -4.24 1.41 -23.13
N ARG A 18 -4.51 0.55 -22.15
CA ARG A 18 -5.55 -0.49 -22.18
C ARG A 18 -5.94 -0.89 -20.76
N LEU A 19 -7.00 -1.68 -20.64
CA LEU A 19 -7.36 -2.32 -19.38
C LEU A 19 -6.34 -3.42 -19.03
N TYR A 20 -6.01 -3.51 -17.75
CA TYR A 20 -5.14 -4.52 -17.16
C TYR A 20 -5.93 -5.29 -16.10
N SER A 21 -5.71 -6.60 -16.04
CA SER A 21 -6.19 -7.44 -14.93
C SER A 21 -5.36 -7.19 -13.67
N ILE A 22 -5.92 -7.52 -12.50
CA ILE A 22 -5.20 -7.44 -11.22
C ILE A 22 -3.90 -8.27 -11.26
N ASP A 23 -3.92 -9.44 -11.91
CA ASP A 23 -2.74 -10.30 -12.05
C ASP A 23 -1.63 -9.64 -12.88
N GLU A 24 -1.98 -8.92 -13.95
CA GLU A 24 -1.02 -8.16 -14.74
C GLU A 24 -0.40 -7.01 -13.93
N VAL A 25 -1.22 -6.30 -13.15
CA VAL A 25 -0.74 -5.23 -12.25
C VAL A 25 0.25 -5.84 -11.24
N LYS A 26 -0.10 -6.96 -10.59
CA LYS A 26 0.77 -7.60 -9.58
C LYS A 26 2.11 -8.11 -10.15
N ARG A 27 2.13 -8.55 -11.41
CA ARG A 27 3.32 -9.19 -12.01
C ARG A 27 4.22 -8.24 -12.81
N SER A 28 3.76 -7.02 -13.09
CA SER A 28 4.51 -6.08 -13.94
C SER A 28 4.77 -4.77 -13.22
N ALA A 29 6.03 -4.56 -12.82
CA ALA A 29 6.49 -3.28 -12.27
C ALA A 29 6.09 -2.11 -13.17
N ARG A 30 6.29 -2.25 -14.49
CA ARG A 30 5.90 -1.22 -15.46
C ARG A 30 4.41 -0.88 -15.43
N VAL A 31 3.54 -1.85 -15.18
CA VAL A 31 2.10 -1.59 -15.08
C VAL A 31 1.78 -0.89 -13.76
N ARG A 32 2.45 -1.27 -12.65
CA ARG A 32 2.32 -0.58 -11.35
C ARG A 32 2.77 0.87 -11.42
N ASP A 33 3.86 1.16 -12.13
CA ASP A 33 4.43 2.51 -12.26
C ASP A 33 3.50 3.51 -12.97
N ILE A 34 2.45 3.02 -13.64
CA ILE A 34 1.40 3.88 -14.21
C ILE A 34 0.55 4.51 -13.10
N ALA A 35 0.31 3.78 -12.01
CA ALA A 35 -0.50 4.24 -10.88
C ALA A 35 0.30 5.17 -9.96
N ARG A 36 -0.43 6.01 -9.20
CA ARG A 36 0.15 6.81 -8.13
C ARG A 36 0.54 5.90 -6.97
N ARG A 37 1.75 6.08 -6.44
CA ARG A 37 2.28 5.34 -5.28
C ARG A 37 2.70 6.31 -4.20
N ILE A 38 2.40 5.95 -2.96
CA ILE A 38 2.92 6.60 -1.75
C ILE A 38 3.88 5.62 -1.09
N ASP A 39 5.07 6.09 -0.75
CA ASP A 39 6.00 5.35 0.08
C ASP A 39 5.74 5.69 1.56
N LEU A 40 5.43 4.66 2.36
CA LEU A 40 5.18 4.80 3.79
C LEU A 40 6.49 4.72 4.58
N ASP A 41 7.39 5.66 4.33
CA ASP A 41 8.73 5.70 4.95
C ASP A 41 8.70 5.88 6.48
N THR A 42 7.54 6.21 7.03
CA THR A 42 7.35 6.42 8.47
C THR A 42 6.92 5.17 9.22
N LEU A 43 6.45 4.12 8.52
CA LEU A 43 6.00 2.87 9.12
C LEU A 43 7.17 1.92 9.31
N ASN A 44 7.45 1.55 10.56
CA ASN A 44 8.56 0.67 10.91
C ASN A 44 8.08 -0.66 11.48
N PHE A 45 8.85 -1.70 11.21
CA PHE A 45 8.68 -3.03 11.77
C PHE A 45 9.93 -3.44 12.53
N ASP A 46 9.75 -4.22 13.60
CA ASP A 46 10.87 -4.87 14.26
C ASP A 46 11.61 -5.82 13.29
N PHE A 47 12.89 -6.06 13.55
CA PHE A 47 13.72 -6.92 12.72
C PHE A 47 13.12 -8.33 12.61
N GLY A 48 12.96 -8.83 11.37
CA GLY A 48 12.35 -10.14 11.09
C GLY A 48 10.86 -10.25 11.43
N SER A 49 10.20 -9.14 11.78
CA SER A 49 8.80 -9.10 12.20
C SER A 49 7.89 -8.48 11.14
N ALA A 50 6.63 -8.91 11.16
CA ALA A 50 5.50 -8.31 10.46
C ALA A 50 4.47 -7.70 11.43
N THR A 51 4.73 -7.75 12.74
CA THR A 51 3.87 -7.14 13.74
C THR A 51 4.00 -5.62 13.69
N ILE A 52 2.87 -4.92 13.65
CA ILE A 52 2.79 -3.46 13.70
C ILE A 52 2.37 -3.06 15.11
N SER A 53 3.12 -2.18 15.76
CA SER A 53 2.74 -1.66 17.08
C SER A 53 1.61 -0.64 16.97
N ASP A 54 0.85 -0.42 18.05
CA ASP A 54 -0.24 0.57 18.06
C ASP A 54 0.24 1.98 17.65
N THR A 55 1.45 2.36 18.05
CA THR A 55 2.06 3.64 17.66
C THR A 55 2.34 3.72 16.16
N GLU A 56 2.73 2.59 15.54
CA GLU A 56 2.93 2.51 14.09
C GLU A 56 1.58 2.48 13.34
N VAL A 57 0.56 1.82 13.88
CA VAL A 57 -0.81 1.86 13.32
C VAL A 57 -1.35 3.28 13.26
N GLN A 58 -1.13 4.09 14.30
CA GLN A 58 -1.57 5.49 14.32
C GLN A 58 -0.98 6.33 13.17
N LYS A 59 0.19 5.96 12.63
CA LYS A 59 0.79 6.67 11.49
C LYS A 59 0.03 6.45 10.18
N LEU A 60 -0.83 5.44 10.11
CA LEU A 60 -1.64 5.13 8.93
C LEU A 60 -2.87 6.03 8.80
N ASP A 61 -3.22 6.82 9.83
CA ASP A 61 -4.45 7.64 9.88
C ASP A 61 -4.64 8.56 8.66
N GLY A 62 -3.56 9.22 8.24
CA GLY A 62 -3.60 10.11 7.08
C GLY A 62 -3.89 9.38 5.77
N VAL A 63 -3.29 8.19 5.58
CA VAL A 63 -3.50 7.37 4.38
C VAL A 63 -4.89 6.72 4.42
N ALA A 64 -5.31 6.21 5.58
CA ALA A 64 -6.65 5.66 5.77
C ALA A 64 -7.73 6.70 5.46
N SER A 65 -7.59 7.92 5.98
CA SER A 65 -8.51 9.04 5.68
C SER A 65 -8.58 9.35 4.18
N ALA A 66 -7.46 9.28 3.45
CA ALA A 66 -7.43 9.48 2.01
C ALA A 66 -8.13 8.32 1.26
N MET A 67 -7.84 7.07 1.65
CA MET A 67 -8.49 5.88 1.09
C MET A 67 -10.01 5.92 1.29
N GLU A 68 -10.48 6.28 2.49
CA GLU A 68 -11.90 6.38 2.80
C GLU A 68 -12.61 7.40 1.88
N LYS A 69 -12.01 8.59 1.69
CA LYS A 69 -12.54 9.62 0.77
C LYS A 69 -12.61 9.13 -0.68
N LEU A 70 -11.57 8.43 -1.14
CA LEU A 70 -11.51 7.87 -2.49
C LEU A 70 -12.55 6.76 -2.69
N LEU A 71 -12.70 5.86 -1.73
CA LEU A 71 -13.71 4.78 -1.76
C LEU A 71 -15.13 5.33 -1.71
N LYS A 72 -15.39 6.40 -0.94
CA LYS A 72 -16.68 7.11 -0.95
C LYS A 72 -16.99 7.72 -2.32
N LYS A 73 -15.98 8.22 -3.02
CA LYS A 73 -16.11 8.79 -4.37
C LYS A 73 -16.29 7.71 -5.43
N ASN A 74 -15.53 6.61 -5.32
CA ASN A 74 -15.54 5.48 -6.23
C ASN A 74 -15.43 4.17 -5.43
N PRO A 75 -16.55 3.47 -5.14
CA PRO A 75 -16.51 2.21 -4.41
C PRO A 75 -15.77 1.06 -5.15
N ALA A 76 -15.46 1.24 -6.43
CA ALA A 76 -14.66 0.29 -7.21
C ALA A 76 -13.15 0.62 -7.18
N GLU A 77 -12.73 1.65 -6.46
CA GLU A 77 -11.31 1.99 -6.28
C GLU A 77 -10.57 0.82 -5.64
N THR A 78 -9.41 0.47 -6.19
CA THR A 78 -8.61 -0.67 -5.73
C THR A 78 -7.21 -0.21 -5.38
N PHE A 79 -6.78 -0.51 -4.16
CA PHE A 79 -5.44 -0.20 -3.67
C PHE A 79 -4.56 -1.45 -3.69
N LEU A 80 -3.31 -1.29 -4.10
CA LEU A 80 -2.28 -2.30 -3.98
C LEU A 80 -1.33 -1.90 -2.86
N ILE A 81 -1.19 -2.78 -1.86
CA ILE A 81 -0.25 -2.61 -0.75
C ILE A 81 0.94 -3.53 -1.01
N GLU A 82 2.14 -2.97 -1.00
CA GLU A 82 3.39 -3.71 -1.24
C GLU A 82 4.28 -3.62 0.01
N GLY A 83 4.77 -4.78 0.46
CA GLY A 83 5.75 -4.86 1.52
C GLY A 83 7.16 -4.87 0.93
N HIS A 84 8.10 -4.23 1.62
CA HIS A 84 9.51 -4.27 1.29
C HIS A 84 10.32 -4.71 2.50
N THR A 85 11.39 -5.46 2.24
CA THR A 85 12.41 -5.83 3.21
C THR A 85 13.77 -5.36 2.72
N ASP A 86 14.74 -5.29 3.61
CA ASP A 86 16.13 -5.13 3.21
C ASP A 86 16.67 -6.42 2.56
N ALA A 87 17.94 -6.38 2.15
CA ALA A 87 18.62 -7.52 1.53
C ALA A 87 19.29 -8.46 2.57
N VAL A 88 18.89 -8.39 3.85
CA VAL A 88 19.45 -9.25 4.90
C VAL A 88 18.72 -10.59 4.88
N GLY A 89 19.46 -11.71 4.83
CA GLY A 89 18.89 -13.05 4.76
C GLY A 89 18.70 -13.57 3.33
N THR A 90 17.88 -14.61 3.16
CA THR A 90 17.65 -15.22 1.84
C THR A 90 16.55 -14.49 1.06
N PRO A 91 16.59 -14.49 -0.28
CA PRO A 91 15.53 -13.89 -1.10
C PRO A 91 14.13 -14.43 -0.79
N GLU A 92 14.02 -15.73 -0.50
CA GLU A 92 12.75 -16.39 -0.20
C GLU A 92 12.19 -15.94 1.15
N ALA A 93 13.06 -15.78 2.16
CA ALA A 93 12.67 -15.26 3.46
C ALA A 93 12.20 -13.80 3.37
N ASN A 94 12.88 -13.00 2.55
CA ASN A 94 12.54 -11.60 2.29
C ASN A 94 11.22 -11.44 1.54
N LEU A 95 10.95 -12.30 0.56
CA LEU A 95 9.65 -12.33 -0.14
C LEU A 95 8.51 -12.68 0.82
N ALA A 96 8.67 -13.77 1.59
CA ALA A 96 7.65 -14.19 2.55
C ALA A 96 7.44 -13.19 3.70
N LEU A 97 8.48 -12.44 4.10
CA LEU A 97 8.35 -11.38 5.08
C LEU A 97 7.69 -10.12 4.49
N SER A 98 8.03 -9.77 3.25
CA SER A 98 7.37 -8.68 2.51
C SER A 98 5.87 -8.92 2.38
N ASP A 99 5.45 -10.12 2.00
CA ASP A 99 4.03 -10.48 1.87
C ASP A 99 3.30 -10.34 3.22
N ARG A 100 3.87 -10.88 4.30
CA ARG A 100 3.28 -10.77 5.65
C ARG A 100 3.19 -9.33 6.14
N ARG A 101 4.15 -8.47 5.80
CA ARG A 101 4.09 -7.04 6.14
C ARG A 101 2.99 -6.31 5.39
N ALA A 102 2.83 -6.60 4.10
CA ALA A 102 1.74 -6.03 3.31
C ALA A 102 0.37 -6.45 3.88
N GLU A 103 0.22 -7.73 4.24
CA GLU A 103 -0.98 -8.26 4.88
C GLU A 103 -1.25 -7.59 6.22
N ALA A 104 -0.25 -7.46 7.09
CA ALA A 104 -0.40 -6.77 8.38
C ALA A 104 -0.84 -5.32 8.24
N VAL A 105 -0.35 -4.58 7.23
CA VAL A 105 -0.80 -3.21 6.94
C VAL A 105 -2.26 -3.21 6.48
N ALA A 106 -2.64 -4.14 5.58
CA ALA A 106 -4.02 -4.27 5.14
C ALA A 106 -4.97 -4.56 6.33
N GLU A 107 -4.60 -5.50 7.19
CA GLU A 107 -5.35 -5.83 8.40
C GLU A 107 -5.45 -4.63 9.35
N ALA A 108 -4.37 -3.87 9.54
CA ALA A 108 -4.39 -2.68 10.37
C ALA A 108 -5.34 -1.60 9.81
N LEU A 109 -5.31 -1.36 8.50
CA LEU A 109 -6.20 -0.43 7.81
C LEU A 109 -7.68 -0.83 7.98
N THR A 110 -7.99 -2.11 7.77
CA THR A 110 -9.35 -2.62 7.93
C THR A 110 -9.82 -2.58 9.39
N ASN A 111 -9.02 -3.10 10.32
CA ASN A 111 -9.46 -3.26 11.72
C ASN A 111 -9.52 -1.94 12.48
N ALA A 112 -8.56 -1.03 12.26
CA ALA A 112 -8.49 0.22 13.02
C ALA A 112 -9.26 1.37 12.36
N PHE A 113 -9.39 1.38 11.03
CA PHE A 113 -9.96 2.52 10.29
C PHE A 113 -11.20 2.16 9.45
N GLY A 114 -11.57 0.88 9.36
CA GLY A 114 -12.77 0.45 8.63
C GLY A 114 -12.63 0.56 7.10
N ILE A 115 -11.40 0.49 6.59
CA ILE A 115 -11.10 0.45 5.15
C ILE A 115 -11.39 -0.93 4.57
#